data_AF-X0TYV1-F1
#
_entry.id   AF-X0TYV1-F1
#
_cell.length_a   1.000
_cell.length_b   1.000
_cell.length_c   1.000
_cell.angle_alpha   90.00
_cell.angle_beta   90.00
_cell.angle_gamma   90.00
#
_symmetry.space_group_name_H-M   'P 1'
#
loop_
_entity.id
_entity.type
_entity.pdbx_description
1 polymer ?
#
loop_
_entity_poly.entity_id
_entity_poly.type
_entity_poly.pdbx_seq_one_letter_code
_entity_poly.pdbx_strand_id
1 'polypeptide(L)'
;SLVPKERQLWLLRNRSERDKGVQLWNVSFHLFGKLLEKRVRARDDDESWDLFADPEEGSTLKVDFEKVTRGGYTFMDASSIDFKQRKDPLDDGLLESVPCLDELLIIPTYDELKKVFLQIEDEDDKPSKKKKKKKEEPEEEDDDEEDDDDEELTAEEAGLEVGGTVTYDDETHTITRISKDGTSLTLKDEDGDKVGPGIAVDEVEKVVRKKKKTKKKKEEPEDDDDEPVVKKKPKGNYKKCTACGGTGVNSKRTGKCVPCKGRGWIAIKKKDDDDSWDD
;
A
#
# COMPACT_ATOMS: atom_id res chain seq x y z
N SER A 1 -10.88 -1.37 -18.29
CA SER A 1 -10.23 -0.22 -18.95
C SER A 1 -9.09 -0.72 -19.83
N LEU A 2 -9.01 -0.29 -21.09
CA LEU A 2 -7.96 -0.66 -22.05
C LEU A 2 -6.73 0.26 -21.96
N VAL A 3 -6.57 0.96 -20.84
CA VAL A 3 -5.43 1.84 -20.59
C VAL A 3 -4.19 0.98 -20.37
N PRO A 4 -3.04 1.34 -20.99
CA PRO A 4 -1.79 0.64 -20.78
C PRO A 4 -1.43 0.61 -19.29
N LYS A 5 -0.99 -0.56 -18.82
CA LYS A 5 -0.51 -0.73 -17.44
C LYS A 5 1.01 -0.74 -17.45
N GLU A 6 1.61 0.14 -16.67
CA GLU A 6 3.05 0.16 -16.48
C GLU A 6 3.50 -1.04 -15.62
N ARG A 7 4.44 -1.82 -16.14
CA ARG A 7 4.99 -3.01 -15.48
C ARG A 7 6.50 -2.96 -15.53
N GLN A 8 7.13 -3.63 -14.56
CA GLN A 8 8.56 -3.76 -14.46
C GLN A 8 8.94 -5.23 -14.54
N LEU A 9 9.98 -5.52 -15.31
CA LEU A 9 10.51 -6.85 -15.50
C LEU A 9 11.89 -6.92 -14.85
N TRP A 10 12.09 -7.91 -14.00
CA TRP A 10 13.33 -8.11 -13.24
C TRP A 10 13.84 -9.53 -13.40
N LEU A 11 15.15 -9.70 -13.41
CA LEU A 11 15.79 -10.99 -13.18
C LEU A 11 16.21 -11.06 -11.71
N LEU A 12 15.64 -12.02 -10.99
CA LEU A 12 15.86 -12.18 -9.56
C LEU A 12 16.65 -13.46 -9.29
N ARG A 13 17.57 -13.37 -8.34
CA ARG A 13 18.18 -14.55 -7.70
C ARG A 13 17.79 -14.56 -6.24
N ASN A 14 16.89 -15.46 -5.86
CA ASN A 14 16.49 -15.58 -4.47
C ASN A 14 17.67 -16.12 -3.64
N ARG A 15 18.11 -15.37 -2.62
CA ARG A 15 19.24 -15.77 -1.76
C ARG A 15 18.88 -16.91 -0.82
N SER A 16 17.60 -17.07 -0.49
CA SER A 16 17.08 -18.16 0.35
C SER A 16 16.87 -19.45 -0.43
N GLU A 17 16.64 -19.36 -1.75
CA GLU A 17 16.34 -20.48 -2.63
C GLU A 17 17.26 -20.44 -3.86
N ARG A 18 18.57 -20.62 -3.63
CA ARG A 18 19.59 -20.42 -4.69
C ARG A 18 19.54 -21.47 -5.78
N ASP A 19 19.02 -22.63 -5.44
CA ASP A 19 18.81 -23.83 -6.25
C ASP A 19 17.77 -23.63 -7.36
N LYS A 20 16.82 -22.71 -7.18
CA LYS A 20 15.84 -22.35 -8.23
C LYS A 20 16.44 -21.50 -9.36
N GLY A 21 17.71 -21.10 -9.25
CA GLY A 21 18.39 -20.31 -10.26
C GLY A 21 17.91 -18.86 -10.34
N VAL A 22 18.08 -18.25 -11.51
CA VAL A 22 17.59 -16.90 -11.80
C VAL A 22 16.16 -17.00 -12.33
N GLN A 23 15.27 -16.22 -11.74
CA GLN A 23 13.84 -16.20 -12.05
C GLN A 23 13.46 -14.87 -12.71
N LEU A 24 12.52 -14.93 -13.64
CA LEU A 24 11.91 -13.74 -14.22
C LEU A 24 10.76 -13.28 -13.33
N TRP A 25 10.80 -12.03 -12.88
CA TRP A 25 9.77 -11.45 -12.03
C TRP A 25 9.11 -10.26 -12.72
N ASN A 26 7.83 -10.40 -13.00
CA ASN A 26 7.01 -9.36 -13.61
C ASN A 26 6.09 -8.74 -12.55
N VAL A 27 6.36 -7.49 -12.18
CA VAL A 27 5.66 -6.79 -11.10
C VAL A 27 5.09 -5.46 -11.60
N SER A 28 4.00 -5.02 -10.99
CA SER A 28 3.43 -3.69 -11.24
C SER A 28 4.38 -2.61 -10.71
N PHE A 29 4.59 -1.53 -11.48
CA PHE A 29 5.31 -0.36 -10.97
C PHE A 29 4.65 0.21 -9.72
N HIS A 30 3.31 0.13 -9.64
CA HIS A 30 2.57 0.67 -8.50
C HIS A 30 2.81 -0.11 -7.20
N LEU A 31 2.92 -1.44 -7.26
CA LEU A 31 3.01 -2.33 -6.09
C LEU A 31 4.44 -2.48 -5.55
N PHE A 32 5.45 -2.16 -6.36
CA PHE A 32 6.85 -2.33 -5.97
C PHE A 32 7.70 -1.14 -6.38
N GLY A 33 7.67 -0.78 -7.66
CA GLY A 33 8.54 0.26 -8.23
C GLY A 33 8.43 1.62 -7.55
N LYS A 34 7.21 2.05 -7.16
CA LYS A 34 7.00 3.30 -6.42
C LYS A 34 7.70 3.31 -5.06
N LEU A 35 7.59 2.22 -4.32
CA LEU A 35 8.24 2.12 -3.01
C LEU A 35 9.76 2.07 -3.17
N LEU A 36 10.26 1.32 -4.16
CA LEU A 36 11.67 1.23 -4.48
C LEU A 36 12.24 2.61 -4.83
N GLU A 37 11.60 3.31 -5.77
CA GLU A 37 12.01 4.64 -6.20
C GLU A 37 11.99 5.65 -5.04
N LYS A 38 10.94 5.59 -4.20
CA LYS A 38 10.86 6.44 -3.00
C LYS A 38 12.02 6.18 -2.06
N ARG A 39 12.39 4.92 -1.82
CA ARG A 39 13.53 4.57 -0.96
C ARG A 39 14.85 5.03 -1.58
N VAL A 40 15.11 4.75 -2.85
CA VAL A 40 16.34 5.17 -3.55
C VAL A 40 16.49 6.70 -3.56
N ARG A 41 15.40 7.46 -3.67
CA ARG A 41 15.41 8.93 -3.61
C ARG A 41 15.59 9.49 -2.21
N ALA A 42 15.22 8.73 -1.18
CA ALA A 42 15.31 9.14 0.22
C ALA A 42 16.63 8.73 0.89
N ARG A 43 17.60 8.23 0.11
CA ARG A 43 18.93 7.83 0.58
C ARG A 43 19.72 9.02 1.13
N ASP A 44 20.62 8.74 2.06
CA ASP A 44 21.64 9.69 2.48
C ASP A 44 22.80 9.76 1.46
N ASP A 45 23.59 10.83 1.48
CA ASP A 45 24.64 11.08 0.48
C ASP A 45 25.75 10.00 0.46
N ASP A 46 25.94 9.26 1.55
CA ASP A 46 26.91 8.17 1.69
C ASP A 46 26.37 6.80 1.26
N GLU A 47 25.09 6.71 0.88
CA GLU A 47 24.44 5.47 0.49
C GLU A 47 24.30 5.34 -1.03
N SER A 48 24.83 4.26 -1.60
CA SER A 48 24.81 3.97 -3.05
C SER A 48 23.61 3.10 -3.45
N TRP A 49 22.41 3.43 -2.95
CA TRP A 49 21.20 2.63 -3.19
C TRP A 49 20.70 2.66 -4.64
N ASP A 50 21.09 3.63 -5.45
CA ASP A 50 20.82 3.66 -6.88
C ASP A 50 21.57 2.59 -7.67
N LEU A 51 22.73 2.18 -7.17
CA LEU A 51 23.55 1.12 -7.78
C LEU A 51 23.20 -0.27 -7.25
N PHE A 52 22.05 -0.45 -6.62
CA PHE A 52 21.71 -1.73 -5.97
C PHE A 52 21.76 -2.93 -6.93
N ALA A 53 21.41 -2.74 -8.20
CA ALA A 53 21.39 -3.78 -9.22
C ALA A 53 22.76 -4.05 -9.86
N ASP A 54 23.78 -3.23 -9.56
CA ASP A 54 25.12 -3.40 -10.10
C ASP A 54 25.66 -4.80 -9.75
N PRO A 55 26.36 -5.51 -10.66
CA PRO A 55 26.87 -6.86 -10.39
C PRO A 55 28.08 -6.89 -9.45
N GLU A 56 28.85 -5.82 -9.35
CA GLU A 56 30.06 -5.74 -8.52
C GLU A 56 29.73 -5.12 -7.15
N GLU A 57 29.36 -3.84 -7.13
CA GLU A 57 29.23 -3.03 -5.91
C GLU A 57 27.79 -2.91 -5.39
N GLY A 58 26.85 -3.57 -6.06
CA GLY A 58 25.43 -3.52 -5.73
C GLY A 58 25.02 -4.15 -4.38
N SER A 59 23.74 -4.05 -4.09
CA SER A 59 23.12 -4.45 -2.83
C SER A 59 22.04 -5.52 -3.05
N THR A 60 21.86 -6.38 -2.05
CA THR A 60 20.71 -7.30 -2.00
C THR A 60 19.51 -6.57 -1.41
N LEU A 61 18.37 -6.63 -2.10
CA LEU A 61 17.11 -6.14 -1.57
C LEU A 61 16.52 -7.16 -0.58
N LYS A 62 16.12 -6.68 0.60
CA LYS A 62 15.18 -7.37 1.48
C LYS A 62 13.83 -6.70 1.28
N VAL A 63 12.86 -7.45 0.75
CA VAL A 63 11.52 -6.95 0.50
C VAL A 63 10.55 -7.74 1.36
N ASP A 64 9.72 -7.04 2.11
CA ASP A 64 8.61 -7.63 2.86
C ASP A 64 7.32 -7.34 2.08
N PHE A 65 6.52 -8.38 1.84
CA PHE A 65 5.25 -8.29 1.12
C PHE A 65 4.08 -8.55 2.06
N GLU A 66 3.00 -7.82 1.86
CA GLU A 66 1.76 -7.98 2.60
C GLU A 66 0.60 -8.24 1.63
N LYS A 67 -0.28 -9.16 2.02
CA LYS A 67 -1.50 -9.46 1.27
C LYS A 67 -2.50 -8.35 1.55
N VAL A 68 -2.86 -7.58 0.53
CA VAL A 68 -3.76 -6.44 0.63
C VAL A 68 -4.98 -6.71 -0.24
N THR A 69 -6.17 -6.58 0.35
CA THR A 69 -7.45 -6.67 -0.36
C THR A 69 -7.98 -5.25 -0.59
N ARG A 70 -8.20 -4.87 -1.84
CA ARG A 70 -8.80 -3.58 -2.22
C ARG A 70 -9.72 -3.78 -3.42
N GLY A 71 -10.98 -3.37 -3.28
CA GLY A 71 -12.00 -3.50 -4.32
C GLY A 71 -12.22 -4.95 -4.77
N GLY A 72 -12.42 -5.86 -3.82
CA GLY A 72 -12.63 -7.30 -4.09
C GLY A 72 -11.37 -8.10 -4.44
N TYR A 73 -10.38 -7.47 -5.08
CA TYR A 73 -9.16 -8.17 -5.48
C TYR A 73 -8.12 -8.20 -4.36
N THR A 74 -7.48 -9.35 -4.21
CA THR A 74 -6.36 -9.51 -3.29
C THR A 74 -5.04 -9.64 -4.03
N PHE A 75 -4.08 -8.80 -3.66
CA PHE A 75 -2.75 -8.78 -4.27
C PHE A 75 -1.65 -8.65 -3.21
N MET A 76 -0.43 -9.02 -3.59
CA MET A 76 0.76 -8.80 -2.76
C MET A 76 1.31 -7.41 -3.02
N ASP A 77 1.32 -6.56 -1.99
CA ASP A 77 1.90 -5.22 -2.03
C ASP A 77 3.23 -5.21 -1.26
N ALA A 78 4.22 -4.49 -1.74
CA ALA A 78 5.49 -4.37 -1.03
C ALA A 78 5.31 -3.39 0.14
N SER A 79 5.47 -3.85 1.38
CA SER A 79 5.30 -3.00 2.57
C SER A 79 6.59 -2.31 3.00
N SER A 80 7.73 -2.98 2.86
CA SER A 80 9.06 -2.42 3.15
C SER A 80 10.12 -2.94 2.19
N ILE A 81 11.11 -2.08 1.89
CA ILE A 81 12.30 -2.41 1.11
C ILE A 81 13.51 -1.88 1.87
N ASP A 82 14.44 -2.78 2.20
CA ASP A 82 15.71 -2.45 2.80
C ASP A 82 16.87 -2.94 1.92
N PHE A 83 17.96 -2.18 1.90
CA PHE A 83 19.15 -2.47 1.12
C PHE A 83 20.22 -3.09 2.02
N LYS A 84 20.72 -4.26 1.64
CA LYS A 84 21.83 -4.93 2.33
C LYS A 84 23.00 -5.03 1.38
N GLN A 85 24.09 -4.32 1.70
CA GLN A 85 25.30 -4.37 0.89
C GLN A 85 25.79 -5.81 0.71
N ARG A 86 26.12 -6.19 -0.54
CA ARG A 86 26.66 -7.52 -0.81
C ARG A 86 28.10 -7.60 -0.33
N LYS A 87 28.46 -8.77 0.18
CA LYS A 87 29.85 -9.06 0.59
C LYS A 87 30.71 -9.50 -0.59
N ASP A 88 30.10 -10.22 -1.52
CA ASP A 88 30.74 -10.81 -2.67
C ASP A 88 30.02 -10.32 -3.93
N PRO A 89 30.76 -9.93 -4.98
CA PRO A 89 30.21 -9.66 -6.31
C PRO A 89 29.39 -10.83 -6.85
N LEU A 90 28.53 -10.55 -7.82
CA LEU A 90 27.90 -11.60 -8.61
C LEU A 90 28.94 -12.28 -9.50
N ASP A 91 28.73 -13.58 -9.71
CA ASP A 91 29.61 -14.39 -10.55
C ASP A 91 29.40 -14.02 -12.03
N ASP A 92 30.50 -13.79 -12.76
CA ASP A 92 30.45 -13.41 -14.17
C ASP A 92 29.79 -14.49 -15.05
N GLY A 93 29.99 -15.76 -14.71
CA GLY A 93 29.35 -16.88 -15.41
C GLY A 93 27.83 -16.86 -15.26
N LEU A 94 27.30 -16.29 -14.16
CA LEU A 94 25.87 -16.08 -14.00
C LEU A 94 25.34 -15.02 -14.96
N LEU A 95 26.07 -13.92 -15.14
CA LEU A 95 25.69 -12.80 -16.02
C LEU A 95 25.65 -13.22 -17.49
N GLU A 96 26.55 -14.10 -17.91
CA GLU A 96 26.54 -14.65 -19.27
C GLU A 96 25.39 -15.64 -19.50
N SER A 97 24.91 -16.30 -18.45
CA SER A 97 23.86 -17.32 -18.53
C SER A 97 22.44 -16.74 -18.60
N VAL A 98 22.26 -15.49 -18.18
CA VAL A 98 20.93 -14.87 -18.10
C VAL A 98 20.50 -14.25 -19.44
N PRO A 99 19.21 -14.34 -19.82
CA PRO A 99 18.73 -13.74 -21.05
C PRO A 99 18.73 -12.21 -20.97
N CYS A 100 18.92 -11.55 -22.10
CA CYS A 100 18.72 -10.11 -22.20
C CYS A 100 17.22 -9.78 -22.05
N LEU A 101 16.87 -8.89 -21.12
CA LEU A 101 15.47 -8.55 -20.85
C LEU A 101 14.78 -7.86 -22.04
N ASP A 102 15.52 -7.09 -22.84
CA ASP A 102 14.97 -6.42 -24.02
C ASP A 102 14.53 -7.42 -25.10
N GLU A 103 15.19 -8.56 -25.20
CA GLU A 103 14.87 -9.62 -26.16
C GLU A 103 13.62 -10.42 -25.75
N LEU A 104 13.21 -10.35 -24.47
CA LEU A 104 12.01 -11.01 -23.96
C LEU A 104 10.73 -10.23 -24.28
N LEU A 105 10.84 -8.98 -24.73
CA LEU A 105 9.69 -8.14 -25.03
C LEU A 105 9.08 -8.51 -26.39
N ILE A 106 7.85 -9.04 -26.35
CA ILE A 106 7.06 -9.25 -27.56
C ILE A 106 6.49 -7.90 -27.98
N ILE A 107 7.05 -7.33 -29.04
CA ILE A 107 6.59 -6.07 -29.64
C ILE A 107 5.82 -6.42 -30.91
N PRO A 108 4.50 -6.64 -30.83
CA PRO A 108 3.69 -6.92 -32.01
C PRO A 108 3.65 -5.71 -32.94
N THR A 109 3.55 -5.98 -34.23
CA THR A 109 3.33 -4.96 -35.24
C THR A 109 1.93 -4.37 -35.10
N TYR A 110 1.73 -3.18 -35.68
CA TYR A 110 0.41 -2.52 -35.65
C TYR A 110 -0.70 -3.39 -36.23
N ASP A 111 -0.42 -4.12 -37.31
CA ASP A 111 -1.42 -4.97 -37.97
C ASP A 111 -1.82 -6.15 -37.09
N GLU A 112 -0.87 -6.80 -36.41
CA GLU A 112 -1.14 -7.87 -35.44
C GLU A 112 -1.94 -7.36 -34.25
N LEU A 113 -1.56 -6.21 -33.68
CA LEU A 113 -2.32 -5.56 -32.61
C LEU A 113 -3.75 -5.24 -33.05
N LYS A 114 -3.92 -4.72 -34.26
CA LYS A 114 -5.24 -4.36 -34.80
C LYS A 114 -6.12 -5.59 -35.01
N LYS A 115 -5.57 -6.71 -35.49
CA LYS A 115 -6.30 -7.97 -35.62
C LYS A 115 -6.80 -8.49 -34.28
N VAL A 116 -5.92 -8.56 -33.28
CA VAL A 116 -6.26 -9.01 -31.92
C VAL A 116 -7.29 -8.05 -31.29
N PHE A 117 -7.09 -6.74 -31.44
CA PHE A 117 -7.98 -5.73 -30.88
C PHE A 117 -9.39 -5.76 -31.49
N LEU A 118 -9.50 -5.97 -32.80
CA LEU A 118 -10.79 -6.06 -33.49
C LEU A 118 -11.40 -7.46 -33.43
N GLN A 119 -10.74 -8.43 -32.78
CA GLN A 119 -11.14 -9.84 -32.73
C GLN A 119 -11.46 -10.41 -34.12
N ILE A 120 -10.70 -9.97 -35.13
CA ILE A 120 -10.86 -10.51 -36.48
C ILE A 120 -10.22 -11.89 -36.46
N GLU A 121 -11.05 -12.93 -36.44
CA GLU A 121 -10.58 -14.30 -36.66
C GLU A 121 -9.93 -14.33 -38.05
N ASP A 122 -8.66 -14.72 -38.10
CA ASP A 122 -7.98 -15.01 -39.35
C ASP A 122 -8.69 -16.24 -39.96
N GLU A 123 -9.65 -16.01 -40.86
CA GLU A 123 -10.40 -17.04 -41.60
C GLU A 123 -9.53 -17.82 -42.61
N ASP A 124 -8.20 -17.63 -42.58
CA ASP A 124 -7.27 -18.05 -43.63
C ASP A 124 -6.10 -18.90 -43.11
N ASP A 125 -6.32 -19.73 -42.08
CA ASP A 125 -5.40 -20.83 -41.76
C ASP A 125 -6.10 -22.20 -41.81
N LYS A 126 -6.40 -22.62 -43.04
CA LYS A 126 -6.66 -24.04 -43.35
C LYS A 126 -5.34 -24.73 -43.74
N PRO A 127 -4.97 -25.84 -43.08
CA PRO A 127 -3.65 -26.45 -43.19
C PRO A 127 -3.51 -27.29 -44.46
N SER A 128 -2.42 -27.07 -45.22
CA SER A 128 -2.02 -27.97 -46.30
C SER A 128 -0.92 -28.95 -45.85
N LYS A 129 -1.27 -30.23 -45.95
CA LYS A 129 -0.58 -31.45 -45.51
C LYS A 129 0.80 -31.75 -46.16
N LYS A 130 1.56 -32.62 -45.44
CA LYS A 130 2.61 -33.62 -45.83
C LYS A 130 4.06 -33.12 -45.69
N LYS A 131 5.02 -33.77 -44.99
CA LYS A 131 5.37 -35.18 -44.60
C LYS A 131 6.45 -35.02 -43.49
N LYS A 132 6.74 -35.90 -42.51
CA LYS A 132 6.98 -37.36 -42.53
C LYS A 132 7.20 -37.87 -41.09
N LYS A 133 6.66 -39.06 -40.80
CA LYS A 133 6.91 -39.97 -39.65
C LYS A 133 8.34 -39.99 -39.06
N LYS A 134 8.43 -40.02 -37.72
CA LYS A 134 9.20 -41.03 -36.95
C LYS A 134 8.77 -41.13 -35.45
N LYS A 135 7.78 -42.01 -35.20
CA LYS A 135 7.69 -43.12 -34.22
C LYS A 135 8.28 -42.98 -32.78
N GLU A 136 7.35 -43.02 -31.79
CA GLU A 136 7.27 -43.69 -30.44
C GLU A 136 8.41 -43.50 -29.41
N GLU A 137 8.26 -43.40 -28.08
CA GLU A 137 7.24 -43.28 -26.98
C GLU A 137 8.04 -43.61 -25.66
N PRO A 138 7.53 -43.57 -24.40
CA PRO A 138 6.53 -42.72 -23.72
C PRO A 138 6.95 -42.29 -22.26
N GLU A 139 5.99 -41.69 -21.53
CA GLU A 139 5.83 -41.55 -20.04
C GLU A 139 6.73 -40.53 -19.31
N GLU A 140 6.27 -39.65 -18.39
CA GLU A 140 5.18 -39.68 -17.38
C GLU A 140 4.46 -38.31 -17.30
N GLU A 141 3.13 -38.25 -17.22
CA GLU A 141 2.33 -38.03 -15.98
C GLU A 141 2.88 -36.90 -15.09
N ASP A 142 2.24 -35.73 -15.11
CA ASP A 142 1.65 -35.21 -13.86
C ASP A 142 0.47 -34.28 -14.16
N ASP A 143 -0.53 -34.49 -13.32
CA ASP A 143 -1.91 -34.04 -13.31
C ASP A 143 -1.99 -32.89 -12.31
N ASP A 144 -2.38 -31.69 -12.75
CA ASP A 144 -2.77 -30.61 -11.84
C ASP A 144 -3.86 -29.77 -12.54
N GLU A 145 -5.06 -30.35 -12.57
CA GLU A 145 -6.31 -29.59 -12.62
C GLU A 145 -6.49 -28.91 -11.24
N GLU A 146 -5.96 -27.68 -11.09
CA GLU A 146 -6.39 -26.81 -9.99
C GLU A 146 -7.81 -26.31 -10.28
N ASP A 147 -8.75 -27.01 -9.65
CA ASP A 147 -10.14 -26.66 -9.44
C ASP A 147 -10.23 -25.35 -8.62
N ASP A 148 -10.27 -24.22 -9.32
CA ASP A 148 -10.51 -22.88 -8.76
C ASP A 148 -12.01 -22.76 -8.43
N ASP A 149 -12.42 -23.48 -7.38
CA ASP A 149 -13.76 -23.43 -6.77
C ASP A 149 -13.88 -22.09 -6.01
N ASP A 150 -14.02 -21.01 -6.76
CA ASP A 150 -14.24 -19.64 -6.28
C ASP A 150 -15.68 -19.57 -5.75
N GLU A 151 -15.87 -20.03 -4.50
CA GLU A 151 -17.14 -19.95 -3.77
C GLU A 151 -17.58 -18.47 -3.65
N GLU A 152 -18.39 -18.00 -4.60
CA GLU A 152 -18.96 -16.65 -4.61
C GLU A 152 -19.74 -16.37 -3.31
N LEU A 153 -19.17 -15.56 -2.42
CA LEU A 153 -19.78 -15.16 -1.15
C LEU A 153 -21.12 -14.46 -1.38
N THR A 154 -22.20 -15.06 -0.87
CA THR A 154 -23.55 -14.51 -1.03
C THR A 154 -23.86 -13.44 0.03
N ALA A 155 -24.76 -12.51 -0.28
CA ALA A 155 -25.20 -11.47 0.66
C ALA A 155 -25.81 -12.05 1.95
N GLU A 156 -26.43 -13.23 1.89
CA GLU A 156 -26.97 -13.91 3.07
C GLU A 156 -25.86 -14.39 4.01
N GLU A 157 -24.76 -14.93 3.47
CA GLU A 157 -23.59 -15.37 4.23
C GLU A 157 -22.81 -14.20 4.82
N ALA A 158 -22.69 -13.10 4.08
CA ALA A 158 -22.14 -11.83 4.58
C ALA A 158 -23.07 -11.14 5.62
N GLY A 159 -24.28 -11.66 5.84
CA GLY A 159 -25.28 -11.12 6.76
C GLY A 159 -25.75 -9.72 6.36
N LEU A 160 -25.83 -9.45 5.06
CA LEU A 160 -26.30 -8.19 4.49
C LEU A 160 -27.82 -8.29 4.23
N GLU A 161 -28.56 -7.29 4.69
CA GLU A 161 -30.02 -7.23 4.53
C GLU A 161 -30.40 -5.94 3.82
N VAL A 162 -31.49 -5.95 3.05
CA VAL A 162 -32.04 -4.74 2.43
C VAL A 162 -32.36 -3.72 3.53
N GLY A 163 -31.82 -2.51 3.41
CA GLY A 163 -31.88 -1.45 4.42
C GLY A 163 -30.68 -1.39 5.37
N GLY A 164 -29.73 -2.33 5.26
CA GLY A 164 -28.46 -2.30 6.00
C GLY A 164 -27.52 -1.20 5.51
N THR A 165 -26.68 -0.69 6.42
CA THR A 165 -25.62 0.26 6.07
C THR A 165 -24.30 -0.48 5.85
N VAL A 166 -23.67 -0.22 4.71
CA VAL A 166 -22.37 -0.78 4.31
C VAL A 166 -21.42 0.35 3.93
N THR A 167 -20.12 0.09 4.01
CA THR A 167 -19.07 0.99 3.51
C THR A 167 -18.62 0.50 2.14
N TYR A 168 -18.61 1.40 1.16
CA TYR A 168 -18.13 1.19 -0.20
C TYR A 168 -17.39 2.45 -0.64
N ASP A 169 -16.19 2.32 -1.19
CA ASP A 169 -15.33 3.44 -1.60
C ASP A 169 -15.12 4.51 -0.49
N ASP A 170 -14.87 4.05 0.74
CA ASP A 170 -14.72 4.88 1.96
C ASP A 170 -15.96 5.72 2.37
N GLU A 171 -17.09 5.56 1.67
CA GLU A 171 -18.36 6.23 1.96
C GLU A 171 -19.41 5.27 2.53
N THR A 172 -20.35 5.80 3.32
CA THR A 172 -21.43 4.99 3.92
C THR A 172 -22.66 5.00 3.03
N HIS A 173 -23.10 3.82 2.62
CA HIS A 173 -24.27 3.65 1.77
C HIS A 173 -25.32 2.72 2.40
N THR A 174 -26.55 2.83 1.91
CA THR A 174 -27.67 1.97 2.29
C THR A 174 -28.01 0.99 1.17
N ILE A 175 -28.11 -0.30 1.50
CA ILE A 175 -28.51 -1.34 0.55
C ILE A 175 -30.00 -1.18 0.22
N THR A 176 -30.33 -0.96 -1.05
CA THR A 176 -31.73 -0.82 -1.49
C THR A 176 -32.29 -2.07 -2.14
N ARG A 177 -31.44 -2.89 -2.75
CA ARG A 177 -31.82 -4.12 -3.43
C ARG A 177 -30.67 -5.09 -3.42
N ILE A 178 -31.00 -6.36 -3.24
CA ILE A 178 -30.10 -7.51 -3.41
C ILE A 178 -30.61 -8.29 -4.63
N SER A 179 -29.69 -8.78 -5.46
CA SER A 179 -30.03 -9.65 -6.59
C SER A 179 -30.68 -10.94 -6.11
N LYS A 180 -31.43 -11.62 -6.98
CA LYS A 180 -32.04 -12.91 -6.64
C LYS A 180 -30.98 -13.97 -6.32
N ASP A 181 -29.82 -13.85 -6.95
CA ASP A 181 -28.68 -14.76 -6.79
C ASP A 181 -27.81 -14.39 -5.58
N GLY A 182 -28.12 -13.29 -4.87
CA GLY A 182 -27.39 -12.87 -3.67
C GLY A 182 -25.99 -12.28 -3.91
N THR A 183 -25.47 -12.30 -5.13
CA THR A 183 -24.09 -11.89 -5.47
C THR A 183 -23.92 -10.41 -5.80
N SER A 184 -25.01 -9.67 -6.02
CA SER A 184 -24.94 -8.25 -6.38
C SER A 184 -25.90 -7.37 -5.59
N LEU A 185 -25.46 -6.15 -5.29
CA LEU A 185 -26.11 -5.15 -4.46
C LEU A 185 -26.38 -3.86 -5.24
N THR A 186 -27.40 -3.13 -4.82
CA THR A 186 -27.68 -1.76 -5.29
C THR A 186 -27.65 -0.82 -4.10
N LEU A 187 -26.72 0.12 -4.12
CA LEU A 187 -26.47 1.05 -3.02
C LEU A 187 -27.08 2.44 -3.29
N LYS A 188 -27.35 3.16 -2.20
CA LYS A 188 -27.69 4.58 -2.22
C LYS A 188 -26.87 5.36 -1.21
N ASP A 189 -26.45 6.55 -1.58
CA ASP A 189 -25.80 7.53 -0.71
C ASP A 189 -26.78 8.24 0.25
N GLU A 190 -26.25 9.16 1.05
CA GLU A 190 -27.03 9.98 1.99
C GLU A 190 -28.01 10.94 1.28
N ASP A 191 -27.70 11.35 0.05
CA ASP A 191 -28.53 12.21 -0.80
C ASP A 191 -29.68 11.45 -1.49
N GLY A 192 -29.66 10.11 -1.44
CA GLY A 192 -30.68 9.22 -1.98
C GLY A 192 -30.49 8.87 -3.45
N ASP A 193 -29.35 9.26 -4.03
CA ASP A 193 -28.91 8.93 -5.37
C ASP A 193 -28.32 7.51 -5.41
N LYS A 194 -28.46 6.86 -6.56
CA LYS A 194 -28.06 5.47 -6.75
C LYS A 194 -26.57 5.41 -7.08
N VAL A 195 -25.79 4.76 -6.23
CA VAL A 195 -24.37 4.50 -6.44
C VAL A 195 -24.24 3.19 -7.20
N GLY A 196 -24.47 3.25 -8.52
CA GLY A 196 -24.27 2.14 -9.45
C GLY A 196 -25.21 0.92 -9.31
N PRO A 197 -25.57 0.24 -10.42
CA PRO A 197 -26.18 -1.08 -10.35
C PRO A 197 -25.12 -2.19 -10.29
N GLY A 198 -25.28 -3.15 -9.39
CA GLY A 198 -24.55 -4.43 -9.44
C GLY A 198 -23.17 -4.41 -8.78
N ILE A 199 -23.06 -3.84 -7.59
CA ILE A 199 -21.85 -3.89 -6.76
C ILE A 199 -21.73 -5.28 -6.14
N ALA A 200 -20.54 -5.89 -6.19
CA ALA A 200 -20.34 -7.25 -5.69
C ALA A 200 -20.28 -7.26 -4.14
N VAL A 201 -20.64 -8.39 -3.53
CA VAL A 201 -20.76 -8.51 -2.06
C VAL A 201 -19.41 -8.39 -1.36
N ASP A 202 -18.33 -8.80 -2.02
CA ASP A 202 -16.94 -8.73 -1.58
C ASP A 202 -16.36 -7.30 -1.59
N GLU A 203 -16.97 -6.37 -2.32
CA GLU A 203 -16.54 -4.97 -2.38
C GLU A 203 -17.09 -4.12 -1.23
N VAL A 204 -17.99 -4.66 -0.39
CA VAL A 204 -18.68 -3.90 0.65
C VAL A 204 -18.38 -4.43 2.06
N GLU A 205 -18.10 -3.51 2.99
CA GLU A 205 -17.89 -3.88 4.39
C GLU A 205 -19.11 -3.58 5.26
N LYS A 206 -19.56 -4.55 6.06
CA LYS A 206 -20.67 -4.34 6.99
C LYS A 206 -20.25 -3.40 8.11
N VAL A 207 -20.91 -2.25 8.21
CA VAL A 207 -20.73 -1.34 9.35
C VAL A 207 -21.35 -1.97 10.59
N VAL A 208 -20.56 -2.74 11.35
CA VAL A 208 -20.99 -3.28 12.63
C VAL A 208 -21.13 -2.11 13.61
N ARG A 209 -22.36 -1.59 13.74
CA ARG A 209 -22.73 -0.65 14.79
C ARG A 209 -22.52 -1.32 16.15
N LYS A 210 -21.32 -1.22 16.71
CA LYS A 210 -21.08 -1.44 18.14
C LYS A 210 -22.04 -0.50 18.88
N LYS A 211 -23.05 -1.06 19.57
CA LYS A 211 -23.97 -0.31 20.44
C LYS A 211 -23.15 0.41 21.52
N LYS A 212 -22.68 1.62 21.18
CA LYS A 212 -21.99 2.51 22.10
C LYS A 212 -23.07 3.12 22.98
N LYS A 213 -23.11 2.71 24.25
CA LYS A 213 -23.91 3.35 25.29
C LYS A 213 -23.71 4.86 25.19
N THR A 214 -24.82 5.55 25.02
CA THR A 214 -24.97 6.99 24.89
C THR A 214 -24.18 7.72 25.98
N LYS A 215 -23.17 8.49 25.56
CA LYS A 215 -22.63 9.59 26.36
C LYS A 215 -22.55 10.83 25.48
N LYS A 216 -23.55 11.70 25.68
CA LYS A 216 -23.68 13.05 25.12
C LYS A 216 -22.36 13.83 25.26
N LYS A 217 -21.71 14.14 24.15
CA LYS A 217 -20.59 15.09 24.02
C LYS A 217 -20.52 15.49 22.54
N LYS A 218 -21.15 16.60 22.18
CA LYS A 218 -20.55 17.94 21.97
C LYS A 218 -19.50 17.87 20.87
N GLU A 219 -19.88 18.44 19.72
CA GLU A 219 -19.07 18.73 18.55
C GLU A 219 -17.70 19.29 18.94
N GLU A 220 -16.64 18.72 18.38
CA GLU A 220 -15.37 19.41 18.19
C GLU A 220 -14.81 19.06 16.79
N PRO A 221 -14.08 20.02 16.19
CA PRO A 221 -13.77 20.10 14.77
C PRO A 221 -12.47 19.38 14.36
N GLU A 222 -12.28 19.38 13.04
CA GLU A 222 -11.17 18.92 12.22
C GLU A 222 -9.78 19.18 12.81
N ASP A 223 -8.93 18.14 12.85
CA ASP A 223 -7.53 18.18 13.26
C ASP A 223 -6.66 18.65 12.07
N ASP A 224 -6.36 19.95 12.03
CA ASP A 224 -5.20 20.50 11.33
C ASP A 224 -3.91 20.10 12.09
N ASP A 225 -2.94 19.54 11.36
CA ASP A 225 -1.56 19.29 11.80
C ASP A 225 -0.84 20.63 12.10
N ASP A 226 -1.12 21.21 13.26
CA ASP A 226 -0.45 22.41 13.77
C ASP A 226 0.84 21.99 14.50
N GLU A 227 1.99 22.17 13.84
CA GLU A 227 3.30 22.11 14.50
C GLU A 227 3.26 22.92 15.81
N PRO A 228 3.78 22.41 16.94
CA PRO A 228 3.60 23.06 18.22
C PRO A 228 4.24 24.44 18.24
N VAL A 229 3.41 25.48 18.08
CA VAL A 229 3.81 26.90 18.05
C VAL A 229 4.67 27.20 19.28
N VAL A 230 5.98 27.32 19.06
CA VAL A 230 6.96 27.66 20.10
C VAL A 230 6.71 29.10 20.54
N LYS A 231 6.00 29.26 21.66
CA LYS A 231 5.67 30.58 22.21
C LYS A 231 6.95 31.34 22.57
N LYS A 232 7.18 32.47 21.89
CA LYS A 232 8.30 33.38 22.13
C LYS A 232 8.39 33.78 23.61
N LYS A 233 9.60 33.78 24.17
CA LYS A 233 9.87 34.14 25.57
C LYS A 233 9.39 35.57 25.88
N PRO A 234 8.61 35.81 26.95
CA PRO A 234 8.18 37.15 27.32
C PRO A 234 9.36 38.03 27.74
N LYS A 235 9.31 39.32 27.39
CA LYS A 235 10.30 40.32 27.83
C LYS A 235 10.12 40.58 29.34
N GLY A 236 11.17 40.34 30.14
CA GLY A 236 11.17 40.55 31.59
C GLY A 236 11.93 39.46 32.37
N ASN A 237 11.94 39.55 33.71
CA ASN A 237 12.64 38.59 34.57
C ASN A 237 11.78 37.33 34.80
N TYR A 238 11.82 36.40 33.84
CA TYR A 238 11.07 35.15 33.87
C TYR A 238 12.02 33.94 33.78
N LYS A 239 11.73 32.89 34.55
CA LYS A 239 12.38 31.58 34.42
C LYS A 239 11.47 30.56 33.76
N LYS A 240 12.08 29.62 33.02
CA LYS A 240 11.37 28.49 32.40
C LYS A 240 10.72 27.64 33.49
N CYS A 241 9.47 27.25 33.30
CA CYS A 241 8.75 26.41 34.25
C CYS A 241 9.34 24.99 34.23
N THR A 242 9.91 24.58 35.37
CA THR A 242 10.55 23.27 35.55
C THR A 242 9.56 22.12 35.40
N ALA A 243 8.32 22.29 35.85
CA ALA A 243 7.30 21.23 35.81
C ALA A 243 6.83 20.84 34.41
N CYS A 244 6.91 21.75 33.42
CA CYS A 244 6.47 21.47 32.04
C CYS A 244 7.57 21.63 31.00
N GLY A 245 8.82 21.89 31.41
CA GLY A 245 9.91 22.15 30.47
C GLY A 245 9.61 23.30 29.51
N GLY A 246 8.85 24.32 29.94
CA GLY A 246 8.50 25.49 29.12
C GLY A 246 7.35 25.31 28.14
N THR A 247 6.78 24.12 28.00
CA THR A 247 5.65 23.86 27.07
C THR A 247 4.35 24.52 27.52
N GLY A 248 4.19 24.75 28.83
CA GLY A 248 2.95 25.24 29.41
C GLY A 248 1.85 24.18 29.54
N VAL A 249 2.10 22.92 29.16
CA VAL A 249 1.13 21.83 29.24
C VAL A 249 1.49 20.87 30.38
N ASN A 250 0.51 20.24 31.00
CA ASN A 250 0.74 19.21 32.02
C ASN A 250 1.35 17.94 31.40
N SER A 251 1.83 17.02 32.24
CA SER A 251 2.45 15.76 31.79
C SER A 251 1.52 14.86 30.97
N LYS A 252 0.20 15.02 31.11
CA LYS A 252 -0.80 14.26 30.36
C LYS A 252 -1.16 14.90 29.01
N ARG A 253 -0.53 16.03 28.63
CA ARG A 253 -0.81 16.84 27.43
C ARG A 253 -2.27 17.32 27.26
N THR A 254 -3.14 17.05 28.22
CA THR A 254 -4.59 17.30 28.13
C THR A 254 -5.03 18.60 28.81
N GLY A 255 -4.12 19.33 29.46
CA GLY A 255 -4.48 20.55 30.18
C GLY A 255 -3.32 21.47 30.51
N LYS A 256 -3.64 22.68 30.97
CA LYS A 256 -2.65 23.71 31.32
C LYS A 256 -1.80 23.26 32.51
N CYS A 257 -0.48 23.49 32.42
CA CYS A 257 0.43 23.27 33.53
C CYS A 257 0.07 24.20 34.70
N VAL A 258 -0.28 23.60 35.85
CA VAL A 258 -0.80 24.32 37.03
C VAL A 258 0.20 25.37 37.55
N PRO A 259 1.50 25.08 37.74
CA PRO A 259 2.48 26.06 38.22
C PRO A 259 2.62 27.32 37.37
N CYS A 260 2.61 27.20 36.04
CA CYS A 260 2.77 28.35 35.13
C CYS A 260 1.44 28.85 34.55
N LYS A 261 0.32 28.20 34.88
CA LYS A 261 -1.02 28.46 34.34
C LYS A 261 -1.10 28.47 32.81
N GLY A 262 -0.38 27.57 32.15
CA GLY A 262 -0.39 27.47 30.68
C GLY A 262 0.65 28.32 29.95
N ARG A 263 1.45 29.11 30.67
CA ARG A 263 2.38 30.07 30.05
C ARG A 263 3.76 29.51 29.73
N GLY A 264 4.18 28.41 30.35
CA GLY A 264 5.54 27.87 30.22
C GLY A 264 6.62 28.62 31.00
N TRP A 265 6.33 29.83 31.49
CA TRP A 265 7.27 30.71 32.21
C TRP A 265 6.69 31.17 33.55
N ILE A 266 7.56 31.38 34.54
CA ILE A 266 7.20 31.86 35.88
C ILE A 266 7.97 33.16 36.15
N ALA A 267 7.25 34.20 36.58
CA ALA A 267 7.85 35.48 36.94
C ALA A 267 8.74 35.31 38.18
N ILE A 268 9.96 35.83 38.13
CA ILE A 268 10.83 35.92 39.29
C ILE A 268 10.46 37.22 39.98
N LYS A 269 9.84 37.14 41.17
CA LYS A 269 9.68 38.33 42.02
C LYS A 269 11.09 38.80 42.35
N LYS A 270 11.39 40.07 42.05
CA LYS A 270 12.56 40.72 42.63
C LYS A 270 12.36 40.61 44.15
N LYS A 271 13.34 40.02 44.83
CA LYS A 271 13.38 40.09 46.28
C LYS A 271 13.73 41.55 46.54
N ASP A 272 12.78 42.30 47.09
CA ASP A 272 13.07 43.66 47.51
C ASP A 272 14.06 43.50 48.67
N ASP A 273 15.32 43.82 48.42
CA ASP A 273 16.39 43.86 49.41
C ASP A 273 16.18 45.11 50.27
N ASP A 274 15.12 45.10 51.07
CA ASP A 274 14.79 46.11 52.09
C ASP A 274 14.96 45.45 53.48
N ASP A 275 16.20 45.03 53.76
CA ASP A 275 16.67 44.73 55.12
C ASP A 275 17.79 45.75 55.42
N SER A 276 17.38 47.03 55.46
CA SER A 276 18.13 48.10 56.12
C SER A 276 18.17 47.79 57.61
N TRP A 277 19.23 47.12 58.05
CA TRP A 277 19.61 47.13 59.45
C TRP A 277 20.25 48.50 59.73
N ASP A 278 19.43 49.44 60.18
CA ASP A 278 19.90 50.67 60.82
C ASP A 278 20.60 50.31 62.14
N ASP A 279 21.77 50.93 62.30
CA ASP A 279 22.81 50.81 63.35
C ASP A 279 22.31 51.23 64.76
#